data_AF-A0A8H3ABM7-F1
#
_entry.id   AF-A0A8H3ABM7-F1
#
_cell.length_a   1.000
_cell.length_b   1.000
_cell.length_c   1.000
_cell.angle_alpha   90.00
_cell.angle_beta   90.00
_cell.angle_gamma   90.00
#
_symmetry.space_group_name_H-M   'P 1'
#
loop_
_entity.id
_entity.type
_entity.pdbx_description
1 polymer ?
#
loop_
_entity_poly.entity_id
_entity_poly.type
_entity_poly.pdbx_seq_one_letter_code
_entity_poly.pdbx_strand_id
1 'polypeptide(L)'
;MARFAAFAALLAVSASALPLHKRIAQTTIDAVKPWEDACNKAGGGAQCNNIAVTAAGNLLAAPPACAQQDSADAMITLAKSLNDDAEMIRLAQIYRQQPRNAPDSLATLYCQTAPKNEELNGLFQCQFSGAKQDTFTGNVKAGAAGTVPFGGNAPNPAGSCPANPNGPVADGQQLNKLVQNPGSGNTGNIGGGNGNGNGDNTNTSSSAAPETTSAPGNGNQDGSQTVTVTRTQVKTVTVTAGSPAATPSGATPITDATTPAVTADATKPFQLQNGKDAQALNKSFESLTESSSCNDGEQACVGDGFAQCVGGKFQVTACSGGLQCFALPLVNKAGTSIACDTEADAAARIAATGATGGVRG
;
A
#
# COMPACT_ATOMS: atom_id res chain seq x y z
N MET A 1 42.29 -57.48 39.43
CA MET A 1 41.39 -57.07 38.34
C MET A 1 40.39 -56.06 38.91
N ALA A 2 40.64 -54.77 38.76
CA ALA A 2 39.75 -53.70 39.24
C ALA A 2 38.92 -53.18 38.05
N ARG A 3 37.59 -53.25 38.16
CA ARG A 3 36.66 -52.76 37.14
C ARG A 3 36.28 -51.31 37.47
N PHE A 4 36.66 -50.38 36.58
CA PHE A 4 36.16 -49.01 36.56
C PHE A 4 34.77 -48.99 35.91
N ALA A 5 33.75 -48.54 36.66
CA ALA A 5 32.43 -48.23 36.13
C ALA A 5 32.37 -46.71 35.85
N ALA A 6 32.28 -46.33 34.58
CA ALA A 6 32.06 -44.95 34.17
C ALA A 6 30.55 -44.65 34.15
N PHE A 7 30.09 -43.76 35.03
CA PHE A 7 28.75 -43.19 34.98
C PHE A 7 28.74 -42.04 33.97
N ALA A 8 28.01 -42.21 32.86
CA ALA A 8 27.70 -41.13 31.93
C ALA A 8 26.41 -40.43 32.38
N ALA A 9 26.53 -39.19 32.86
CA ALA A 9 25.38 -38.35 33.16
C ALA A 9 24.83 -37.75 31.85
N LEU A 10 23.61 -38.16 31.45
CA LEU A 10 22.85 -37.48 30.39
C LEU A 10 22.29 -36.16 30.93
N LEU A 11 22.82 -35.04 30.43
CA LEU A 11 22.18 -33.73 30.55
C LEU A 11 21.02 -33.66 29.54
N ALA A 12 19.80 -33.78 30.03
CA ALA A 12 18.60 -33.51 29.24
C ALA A 12 18.46 -32.00 29.04
N VAL A 13 18.79 -31.50 27.84
CA VAL A 13 18.49 -30.12 27.44
C VAL A 13 17.00 -30.06 27.11
N SER A 14 16.19 -29.53 28.03
CA SER A 14 14.81 -29.17 27.76
C SER A 14 14.80 -27.98 26.79
N ALA A 15 14.53 -28.25 25.51
CA ALA A 15 14.18 -27.23 24.55
C ALA A 15 12.82 -26.65 24.95
N SER A 16 12.82 -25.53 25.67
CA SER A 16 11.62 -24.73 25.89
C SER A 16 11.11 -24.25 24.54
N ALA A 17 9.98 -24.80 24.08
CA ALA A 17 9.28 -24.26 22.94
C ALA A 17 8.98 -22.79 23.21
N LEU A 18 9.63 -21.89 22.46
CA LEU A 18 9.32 -20.47 22.49
C LEU A 18 7.82 -20.30 22.22
N PRO A 19 7.10 -19.47 23.00
CA PRO A 19 5.68 -19.26 22.78
C PRO A 19 5.47 -18.74 21.35
N LEU A 20 4.81 -19.53 20.51
CA LEU A 20 4.39 -19.14 19.17
C LEU A 20 3.46 -17.92 19.30
N HIS A 21 4.01 -16.71 19.18
CA HIS A 21 3.19 -15.52 19.03
C HIS A 21 2.43 -15.64 17.71
N LYS A 22 1.11 -15.73 17.80
CA LYS A 22 0.24 -15.78 16.63
C LYS A 22 0.41 -14.45 15.89
N ARG A 23 0.91 -14.50 14.65
CA ARG A 23 1.02 -13.31 13.79
C ARG A 23 -0.36 -12.68 13.65
N ILE A 24 -0.46 -11.39 13.92
CA ILE A 24 -1.70 -10.63 13.73
C ILE A 24 -1.73 -10.18 12.28
N ALA A 25 -2.45 -10.94 11.46
CA ALA A 25 -2.52 -10.70 10.03
C ALA A 25 -3.91 -10.94 9.49
N GLN A 26 -4.20 -10.28 8.39
CA GLN A 26 -5.43 -10.37 7.63
C GLN A 26 -5.11 -10.75 6.18
N THR A 27 -6.08 -11.29 5.46
CA THR A 27 -6.02 -11.41 4.00
C THR A 27 -6.20 -10.01 3.41
N THR A 28 -5.11 -9.32 3.07
CA THR A 28 -5.16 -7.88 2.75
C THR A 28 -5.99 -7.57 1.50
N ILE A 29 -6.08 -8.50 0.55
CA ILE A 29 -6.91 -8.31 -0.64
C ILE A 29 -8.41 -8.28 -0.31
N ASP A 30 -8.86 -8.96 0.75
CA ASP A 30 -10.27 -8.94 1.17
C ASP A 30 -10.71 -7.54 1.63
N ALA A 31 -9.80 -6.73 2.17
CA ALA A 31 -10.08 -5.36 2.57
C ALA A 31 -10.38 -4.45 1.37
N VAL A 32 -9.75 -4.75 0.23
CA VAL A 32 -9.72 -3.87 -0.94
C VAL A 32 -10.67 -4.35 -2.04
N LYS A 33 -10.95 -5.64 -2.10
CA LYS A 33 -11.78 -6.24 -3.15
C LYS A 33 -13.12 -5.53 -3.38
N PRO A 34 -13.89 -5.13 -2.35
CA PRO A 34 -15.13 -4.39 -2.58
C PRO A 34 -14.92 -3.07 -3.34
N TRP A 35 -13.82 -2.34 -3.06
CA TRP A 35 -13.49 -1.11 -3.76
C TRP A 35 -13.12 -1.39 -5.23
N GLU A 36 -12.35 -2.46 -5.48
CA GLU A 36 -12.02 -2.89 -6.84
C GLU A 36 -13.27 -3.25 -7.64
N ASP A 37 -14.21 -3.98 -7.03
CA ASP A 37 -15.47 -4.36 -7.65
C ASP A 37 -16.35 -3.12 -7.97
N ALA A 38 -16.43 -2.15 -7.04
CA ALA A 38 -17.11 -0.88 -7.27
C ALA A 38 -16.45 -0.07 -8.40
N CYS A 39 -15.13 -0.01 -8.42
CA CYS A 39 -14.36 0.66 -9.46
C CYS A 39 -14.58 0.05 -10.85
N ASN A 40 -14.59 -1.28 -10.95
CA ASN A 40 -14.87 -1.97 -12.20
C ASN A 40 -16.28 -1.65 -12.70
N LYS A 41 -17.26 -1.61 -11.81
CA LYS A 41 -18.65 -1.22 -12.12
C LYS A 41 -18.76 0.23 -12.60
N ALA A 42 -17.95 1.13 -12.04
CA ALA A 42 -17.87 2.54 -12.43
C ALA A 42 -17.08 2.77 -13.74
N GLY A 43 -16.51 1.71 -14.34
CA GLY A 43 -15.79 1.79 -15.61
C GLY A 43 -14.32 2.19 -15.51
N GLY A 44 -13.69 2.05 -14.34
CA GLY A 44 -12.27 2.41 -14.13
C GLY A 44 -11.24 1.50 -14.80
N GLY A 45 -11.68 0.38 -15.37
CA GLY A 45 -10.84 -0.54 -16.16
C GLY A 45 -9.59 -1.02 -15.43
N ALA A 46 -8.45 -1.02 -16.14
CA ALA A 46 -7.19 -1.53 -15.59
C ALA A 46 -6.66 -0.73 -14.38
N GLN A 47 -7.14 0.49 -14.14
CA GLN A 47 -6.72 1.28 -12.98
C GLN A 47 -7.24 0.70 -11.66
N CYS A 48 -8.42 0.06 -11.69
CA CYS A 48 -9.04 -0.56 -10.52
C CYS A 48 -8.10 -1.61 -9.91
N ASN A 49 -7.67 -2.59 -10.70
CA ASN A 49 -6.78 -3.64 -10.22
C ASN A 49 -5.40 -3.11 -9.80
N ASN A 50 -4.83 -2.18 -10.57
CA ASN A 50 -3.53 -1.58 -10.24
C ASN A 50 -3.55 -0.90 -8.87
N ILE A 51 -4.57 -0.09 -8.58
CA ILE A 51 -4.71 0.58 -7.28
C ILE A 51 -5.02 -0.45 -6.19
N ALA A 52 -5.88 -1.43 -6.48
CA ALA A 52 -6.28 -2.44 -5.50
C ALA A 52 -5.11 -3.29 -5.00
N VAL A 53 -4.24 -3.75 -5.89
CA VAL A 53 -3.05 -4.54 -5.55
C VAL A 53 -2.06 -3.72 -4.72
N THR A 54 -1.79 -2.46 -5.11
CA THR A 54 -0.94 -1.56 -4.33
C THR A 54 -1.50 -1.33 -2.94
N ALA A 55 -2.81 -1.07 -2.85
CA ALA A 55 -3.50 -0.86 -1.58
C ALA A 55 -3.45 -2.10 -0.67
N ALA A 56 -3.62 -3.30 -1.22
CA ALA A 56 -3.51 -4.55 -0.47
C ALA A 56 -2.06 -4.76 0.04
N GLY A 57 -1.06 -4.45 -0.77
CA GLY A 57 0.35 -4.46 -0.34
C GLY A 57 0.62 -3.48 0.81
N ASN A 58 -0.04 -2.31 0.80
CA ASN A 58 0.12 -1.28 1.82
C ASN A 58 -0.53 -1.61 3.17
N LEU A 59 -1.38 -2.66 3.24
CA LEU A 59 -1.90 -3.20 4.50
C LEU A 59 -0.97 -4.23 5.16
N LEU A 60 0.14 -4.60 4.50
CA LEU A 60 1.21 -5.37 5.14
C LEU A 60 1.89 -4.54 6.24
N ALA A 61 2.78 -5.16 7.01
CA ALA A 61 3.41 -4.53 8.18
C ALA A 61 4.54 -3.55 7.84
N ALA A 62 5.33 -3.84 6.80
CA ALA A 62 6.52 -3.07 6.43
C ALA A 62 6.33 -1.72 5.71
N PRO A 63 5.21 -1.46 4.99
CA PRO A 63 5.02 -0.18 4.30
C PRO A 63 5.17 1.07 5.19
N PRO A 64 5.63 2.21 4.64
CA PRO A 64 5.72 3.48 5.35
C PRO A 64 4.39 3.90 5.99
N ALA A 65 4.44 4.73 7.03
CA ALA A 65 3.26 5.14 7.81
C ALA A 65 2.14 5.77 6.97
N CYS A 66 2.49 6.49 5.88
CA CYS A 66 1.52 7.13 5.00
C CYS A 66 1.06 6.31 3.80
N ALA A 67 1.68 5.16 3.50
CA ALA A 67 1.40 4.42 2.28
C ALA A 67 -0.07 3.96 2.13
N GLN A 68 -0.73 3.64 3.25
CA GLN A 68 -2.16 3.33 3.26
C GLN A 68 -3.02 4.57 2.96
N GLN A 69 -2.64 5.75 3.47
CA GLN A 69 -3.33 6.99 3.14
C GLN A 69 -3.19 7.33 1.67
N ASP A 70 -1.97 7.24 1.14
CA ASP A 70 -1.69 7.54 -0.27
C ASP A 70 -2.49 6.63 -1.21
N SER A 71 -2.72 5.37 -0.80
CA SER A 71 -3.57 4.43 -1.54
C SER A 71 -5.04 4.83 -1.49
N ALA A 72 -5.56 5.21 -0.31
CA ALA A 72 -6.93 5.71 -0.18
C ALA A 72 -7.13 7.01 -0.99
N ASP A 73 -6.12 7.87 -1.03
CA ASP A 73 -6.12 9.07 -1.86
C ASP A 73 -6.17 8.74 -3.35
N ALA A 74 -5.39 7.75 -3.81
CA ALA A 74 -5.46 7.27 -5.19
C ALA A 74 -6.83 6.70 -5.53
N MET A 75 -7.44 5.93 -4.61
CA MET A 75 -8.79 5.40 -4.75
C MET A 75 -9.83 6.50 -4.95
N ILE A 76 -9.81 7.55 -4.13
CA ILE A 76 -10.75 8.68 -4.23
C ILE A 76 -10.47 9.53 -5.47
N THR A 77 -9.20 9.78 -5.81
CA THR A 77 -8.87 10.50 -7.04
C THR A 77 -9.42 9.78 -8.29
N LEU A 78 -9.36 8.44 -8.33
CA LEU A 78 -9.98 7.69 -9.42
C LEU A 78 -11.51 7.79 -9.38
N ALA A 79 -12.12 7.66 -8.20
CA ALA A 79 -13.57 7.78 -8.04
C ALA A 79 -14.11 9.12 -8.56
N LYS A 80 -13.43 10.23 -8.24
CA LYS A 80 -13.76 11.58 -8.75
C LYS A 80 -13.72 11.65 -10.28
N SER A 81 -12.72 11.01 -10.90
CA SER A 81 -12.64 10.96 -12.37
C SER A 81 -13.71 10.10 -13.02
N LEU A 82 -14.36 9.21 -12.26
CA LEU A 82 -15.44 8.32 -12.68
C LEU A 82 -16.79 8.85 -12.20
N ASN A 83 -17.01 10.16 -12.38
CA ASN A 83 -18.26 10.85 -12.02
C ASN A 83 -18.58 10.78 -10.52
N ASP A 84 -17.55 11.03 -9.69
CA ASP A 84 -17.68 11.08 -8.23
C ASP A 84 -18.40 9.85 -7.63
N ASP A 85 -18.00 8.65 -8.06
CA ASP A 85 -18.66 7.41 -7.63
C ASP A 85 -18.65 7.28 -6.09
N ALA A 86 -19.83 7.42 -5.50
CA ALA A 86 -20.00 7.52 -4.06
C ALA A 86 -19.61 6.23 -3.33
N GLU A 87 -19.78 5.06 -3.97
CA GLU A 87 -19.44 3.78 -3.36
C GLU A 87 -17.93 3.57 -3.33
N MET A 88 -17.22 3.95 -4.41
CA MET A 88 -15.76 3.98 -4.42
C MET A 88 -15.21 4.91 -3.34
N ILE A 89 -15.78 6.12 -3.17
CA ILE A 89 -15.34 7.07 -2.14
C ILE A 89 -15.57 6.48 -0.74
N ARG A 90 -16.78 5.96 -0.47
CA ARG A 90 -17.12 5.34 0.82
C ARG A 90 -16.19 4.18 1.16
N LEU A 91 -15.92 3.30 0.20
CA LEU A 91 -15.02 2.16 0.40
C LEU A 91 -13.56 2.57 0.57
N ALA A 92 -13.11 3.64 -0.10
CA ALA A 92 -11.78 4.21 0.12
C ALA A 92 -11.62 4.78 1.53
N GLN A 93 -12.67 5.44 2.06
CA GLN A 93 -12.70 5.93 3.44
C GLN A 93 -12.66 4.79 4.47
N ILE A 94 -13.35 3.67 4.20
CA ILE A 94 -13.24 2.46 5.05
C ILE A 94 -11.85 1.84 4.94
N TYR A 95 -11.30 1.73 3.72
CA TYR A 95 -9.95 1.21 3.50
C TYR A 95 -8.89 2.06 4.21
N ARG A 96 -9.02 3.40 4.22
CA ARG A 96 -8.11 4.29 4.98
C ARG A 96 -8.02 3.92 6.44
N GLN A 97 -9.10 3.35 6.96
CA GLN A 97 -9.28 3.00 8.37
C GLN A 97 -8.99 1.52 8.66
N GLN A 98 -8.81 0.67 7.64
CA GLN A 98 -8.50 -0.75 7.82
C GLN A 98 -7.23 -0.92 8.68
N PRO A 99 -7.24 -1.73 9.75
CA PRO A 99 -6.02 -2.06 10.47
C PRO A 99 -4.95 -2.64 9.55
N ARG A 100 -3.69 -2.33 9.81
CA ARG A 100 -2.55 -2.95 9.11
C ARG A 100 -2.10 -4.21 9.84
N ASN A 101 -1.49 -5.14 9.11
CA ASN A 101 -0.92 -6.36 9.71
C ASN A 101 0.17 -6.00 10.72
N ALA A 102 0.16 -6.65 11.88
CA ALA A 102 1.03 -6.39 13.03
C ALA A 102 1.71 -7.69 13.52
N PRO A 103 2.62 -8.28 12.71
CA PRO A 103 3.29 -9.54 13.04
C PRO A 103 4.24 -9.42 14.25
N ASP A 104 4.63 -8.20 14.62
CA ASP A 104 5.41 -7.88 15.83
C ASP A 104 4.52 -7.66 17.07
N SER A 105 3.19 -7.77 16.93
CA SER A 105 2.19 -7.47 17.95
C SER A 105 2.27 -6.03 18.49
N LEU A 106 2.80 -5.09 17.70
CA LEU A 106 2.84 -3.66 18.03
C LEU A 106 1.80 -2.89 17.23
N ALA A 107 1.31 -1.77 17.77
CA ALA A 107 0.41 -0.90 17.01
C ALA A 107 1.15 -0.25 15.82
N THR A 108 0.45 0.02 14.73
CA THR A 108 1.05 0.62 13.54
C THR A 108 1.04 2.15 13.62
N LEU A 109 2.15 2.78 13.23
CA LEU A 109 2.28 4.24 13.26
C LEU A 109 1.25 4.90 12.33
N TYR A 110 0.69 6.03 12.77
CA TYR A 110 -0.22 6.85 11.98
C TYR A 110 0.55 7.72 10.99
N CYS A 111 0.00 7.90 9.79
CA CYS A 111 0.46 8.93 8.88
C CYS A 111 0.43 10.31 9.56
N GLN A 112 1.46 11.11 9.34
CA GLN A 112 1.63 12.45 9.93
C GLN A 112 1.55 13.55 8.87
N THR A 113 0.87 13.29 7.76
CA THR A 113 0.70 14.22 6.65
C THR A 113 -0.79 14.34 6.32
N ALA A 114 -1.21 15.54 5.91
CA ALA A 114 -2.57 15.76 5.44
C ALA A 114 -2.86 14.88 4.21
N PRO A 115 -4.08 14.34 4.08
CA PRO A 115 -4.47 13.63 2.87
C PRO A 115 -4.57 14.58 1.67
N LYS A 116 -4.47 14.04 0.47
CA LYS A 116 -4.65 14.80 -0.77
C LYS A 116 -6.12 15.13 -1.03
N ASN A 117 -7.02 14.20 -0.70
CA ASN A 117 -8.47 14.34 -0.88
C ASN A 117 -9.14 14.62 0.47
N GLU A 118 -9.99 15.65 0.50
CA GLU A 118 -10.64 16.12 1.73
C GLU A 118 -11.58 15.11 2.38
N GLU A 119 -12.08 14.14 1.61
CA GLU A 119 -12.91 13.04 2.08
C GLU A 119 -12.19 12.13 3.08
N LEU A 120 -10.85 12.20 3.15
CA LEU A 120 -10.04 11.47 4.13
C LEU A 120 -9.67 12.31 5.36
N ASN A 121 -10.06 13.59 5.42
CA ASN A 121 -9.71 14.45 6.54
C ASN A 121 -10.19 13.84 7.86
N GLY A 122 -9.28 13.72 8.83
CA GLY A 122 -9.57 13.15 10.15
C GLY A 122 -9.76 11.63 10.17
N LEU A 123 -9.57 10.92 9.06
CA LEU A 123 -9.60 9.45 9.01
C LEU A 123 -8.21 8.86 9.22
N PHE A 124 -8.14 7.82 10.04
CA PHE A 124 -6.90 7.10 10.38
C PHE A 124 -7.19 5.62 10.64
N GLN A 125 -6.19 4.76 10.48
CA GLN A 125 -6.38 3.33 10.64
C GLN A 125 -6.77 2.94 12.07
N CYS A 126 -7.71 2.01 12.23
CA CYS A 126 -7.88 1.31 13.50
C CYS A 126 -6.66 0.41 13.75
N GLN A 127 -6.54 -0.13 14.96
CA GLN A 127 -5.52 -1.13 15.29
C GLN A 127 -6.19 -2.49 15.52
N PHE A 128 -5.42 -3.57 15.36
CA PHE A 128 -5.89 -4.90 15.76
C PHE A 128 -5.83 -5.08 17.28
N SER A 129 -6.78 -5.83 17.83
CA SER A 129 -6.96 -6.04 19.28
C SER A 129 -5.77 -6.68 19.97
N GLY A 130 -5.06 -7.59 19.30
CA GLY A 130 -3.87 -8.27 19.83
C GLY A 130 -2.61 -7.40 19.79
N ALA A 131 -2.65 -6.26 19.10
CA ALA A 131 -1.52 -5.34 19.09
C ALA A 131 -1.43 -4.58 20.43
N LYS A 132 -0.21 -4.29 20.87
CA LYS A 132 0.03 -3.44 22.05
C LYS A 132 -0.33 -2.00 21.71
N GLN A 133 -1.42 -1.51 22.28
CA GLN A 133 -1.93 -0.17 21.99
C GLN A 133 -1.09 0.97 22.62
N ASP A 134 -0.19 0.63 23.55
CA ASP A 134 0.72 1.57 24.21
C ASP A 134 2.12 1.64 23.55
N THR A 135 2.39 0.73 22.61
CA THR A 135 3.71 0.54 21.99
C THR A 135 3.56 0.25 20.51
N PHE A 136 4.10 1.14 19.69
CA PHE A 136 4.01 1.10 18.25
C PHE A 136 5.25 0.46 17.61
N THR A 137 5.14 0.03 16.36
CA THR A 137 6.24 -0.52 15.55
C THR A 137 7.50 0.32 15.70
N GLY A 138 8.64 -0.35 15.91
CA GLY A 138 9.90 0.31 16.28
C GLY A 138 10.04 0.61 17.78
N ASN A 139 9.18 0.02 18.63
CA ASN A 139 9.13 0.24 20.09
C ASN A 139 8.83 1.69 20.50
N VAL A 140 8.09 2.42 19.67
CA VAL A 140 7.74 3.82 19.91
C VAL A 140 6.60 3.88 20.92
N LYS A 141 6.75 4.64 22.01
CA LYS A 141 5.73 4.75 23.06
C LYS A 141 4.60 5.70 22.68
N ALA A 142 3.38 5.36 23.07
CA ALA A 142 2.22 6.23 22.90
C ALA A 142 2.48 7.65 23.44
N GLY A 143 2.08 8.66 22.66
CA GLY A 143 2.36 10.07 22.90
C GLY A 143 3.58 10.61 22.13
N ALA A 144 4.46 9.74 21.60
CA ALA A 144 5.53 10.16 20.70
C ALA A 144 5.03 10.46 19.28
N ALA A 145 5.90 11.09 18.47
CA ALA A 145 5.60 11.38 17.06
C ALA A 145 5.18 10.11 16.31
N GLY A 146 4.13 10.20 15.48
CA GLY A 146 3.60 9.05 14.73
C GLY A 146 2.66 8.14 15.52
N THR A 147 2.51 8.33 16.83
CA THR A 147 1.59 7.51 17.67
C THR A 147 0.25 8.17 17.96
N VAL A 148 0.06 9.40 17.47
CA VAL A 148 -1.20 10.15 17.51
C VAL A 148 -1.62 10.44 16.07
N PRO A 149 -2.90 10.26 15.70
CA PRO A 149 -3.40 10.62 14.37
C PRO A 149 -3.10 12.07 14.00
N PHE A 150 -2.78 12.30 12.73
CA PHE A 150 -2.49 13.64 12.22
C PHE A 150 -3.62 14.63 12.52
N GLY A 151 -3.27 15.79 13.07
CA GLY A 151 -4.23 16.87 13.37
C GLY A 151 -5.26 16.53 14.46
N GLY A 152 -5.08 15.42 15.19
CA GLY A 152 -6.05 14.92 16.15
C GLY A 152 -5.47 14.61 17.53
N ASN A 153 -6.27 13.89 18.33
CA ASN A 153 -5.91 13.41 19.65
C ASN A 153 -5.71 11.89 19.64
N ALA A 154 -5.06 11.36 20.68
CA ALA A 154 -4.94 9.92 20.85
C ALA A 154 -6.34 9.25 20.89
N PRO A 155 -6.55 8.13 20.18
CA PRO A 155 -7.83 7.43 20.20
C PRO A 155 -8.18 6.95 21.61
N ASN A 156 -9.45 7.12 21.99
CA ASN A 156 -10.01 6.60 23.23
C ASN A 156 -11.39 5.98 22.94
N PRO A 157 -11.56 4.65 23.02
CA PRO A 157 -10.57 3.66 23.48
C PRO A 157 -9.35 3.52 22.56
N ALA A 158 -8.20 3.13 23.11
CA ALA A 158 -6.99 2.96 22.32
C ALA A 158 -7.19 1.90 21.23
N GLY A 159 -6.67 2.18 20.03
CA GLY A 159 -6.83 1.32 18.84
C GLY A 159 -8.14 1.50 18.08
N SER A 160 -9.06 2.34 18.56
CA SER A 160 -10.26 2.73 17.81
C SER A 160 -9.94 3.63 16.62
N CYS A 161 -10.95 3.86 15.78
CA CYS A 161 -10.93 4.72 14.60
C CYS A 161 -12.34 5.30 14.38
N PRO A 162 -12.51 6.32 13.53
CA PRO A 162 -13.83 6.91 13.26
C PRO A 162 -14.91 5.90 12.83
N ALA A 163 -14.56 4.91 12.01
CA ALA A 163 -15.48 3.87 11.56
C ALA A 163 -15.81 2.82 12.63
N ASN A 164 -14.93 2.62 13.62
CA ASN A 164 -15.12 1.68 14.73
C ASN A 164 -14.76 2.37 16.06
N PRO A 165 -15.64 3.24 16.57
CA PRO A 165 -15.32 4.13 17.70
C PRO A 165 -15.22 3.38 19.04
N ASN A 166 -15.75 2.16 19.12
CA ASN A 166 -15.88 1.42 20.37
C ASN A 166 -14.60 0.66 20.77
N GLY A 167 -13.56 0.65 19.92
CA GLY A 167 -12.30 0.00 20.24
C GLY A 167 -11.55 -0.56 19.03
N PRO A 168 -10.51 -1.37 19.26
CA PRO A 168 -9.76 -2.00 18.18
C PRO A 168 -10.60 -3.04 17.44
N VAL A 169 -10.13 -3.39 16.24
CA VAL A 169 -10.73 -4.45 15.41
C VAL A 169 -10.18 -5.80 15.85
N ALA A 170 -11.01 -6.84 15.89
CA ALA A 170 -10.53 -8.17 16.24
C ALA A 170 -9.51 -8.70 15.21
N ASP A 171 -8.53 -9.47 15.68
CA ASP A 171 -7.39 -9.92 14.88
C ASP A 171 -7.83 -10.67 13.61
N GLY A 172 -7.31 -10.23 12.46
CA GLY A 172 -7.58 -10.82 11.15
C GLY A 172 -8.93 -10.46 10.52
N GLN A 173 -9.77 -9.67 11.21
CA GLN A 173 -11.03 -9.19 10.64
C GLN A 173 -10.83 -8.04 9.65
N GLN A 174 -11.73 -7.99 8.67
CA GLN A 174 -11.80 -6.92 7.67
C GLN A 174 -12.80 -5.88 8.15
N LEU A 175 -12.39 -4.61 8.28
CA LEU A 175 -13.25 -3.52 8.73
C LEU A 175 -14.45 -3.35 7.79
N ASN A 176 -14.25 -3.51 6.48
CA ASN A 176 -15.31 -3.46 5.47
C ASN A 176 -16.41 -4.52 5.62
N LYS A 177 -16.18 -5.58 6.41
CA LYS A 177 -17.19 -6.60 6.76
C LYS A 177 -17.92 -6.25 8.07
N LEU A 178 -17.40 -5.33 8.86
CA LEU A 178 -17.94 -4.93 10.16
C LEU A 178 -18.75 -3.65 10.10
N VAL A 179 -18.41 -2.74 9.17
CA VAL A 179 -18.99 -1.40 9.11
C VAL A 179 -19.40 -1.05 7.69
N GLN A 180 -20.46 -0.26 7.57
CA GLN A 180 -20.86 0.35 6.31
C GLN A 180 -20.67 1.87 6.31
N ASN A 181 -20.68 2.50 7.48
CA ASN A 181 -20.40 3.92 7.60
C ASN A 181 -18.91 4.10 7.91
N PRO A 182 -18.16 4.89 7.11
CA PRO A 182 -16.78 5.24 7.43
C PRO A 182 -16.64 6.12 8.69
N GLY A 183 -17.75 6.64 9.23
CA GLY A 183 -17.72 7.59 10.33
C GLY A 183 -17.29 8.99 9.86
N SER A 184 -17.43 9.98 10.74
CA SER A 184 -16.92 11.31 10.50
C SER A 184 -15.49 11.40 11.03
N GLY A 185 -14.54 11.74 10.15
CA GLY A 185 -13.22 12.19 10.58
C GLY A 185 -13.37 13.37 11.54
N ASN A 186 -12.71 13.29 12.68
CA ASN A 186 -13.11 13.99 13.89
C ASN A 186 -13.03 15.53 13.74
N THR A 187 -14.16 16.21 13.46
CA THR A 187 -14.44 17.53 14.03
C THR A 187 -14.97 17.30 15.45
N GLY A 188 -14.06 17.31 16.42
CA GLY A 188 -14.28 17.32 17.88
C GLY A 188 -15.64 16.88 18.42
N ASN A 189 -15.70 15.65 18.96
CA ASN A 189 -16.45 15.25 20.15
C ASN A 189 -17.84 15.90 20.40
N ILE A 190 -18.92 15.21 20.02
CA ILE A 190 -20.19 15.27 20.78
C ILE A 190 -20.56 13.85 21.19
N GLY A 191 -20.88 13.72 22.48
CA GLY A 191 -20.96 12.49 23.24
C GLY A 191 -22.01 11.47 22.80
N GLY A 192 -21.95 10.34 23.52
CA GLY A 192 -22.65 9.11 23.24
C GLY A 192 -24.14 9.24 22.91
N GLY A 193 -24.52 8.54 21.84
CA GLY A 193 -25.88 8.12 21.55
C GLY A 193 -25.84 6.64 21.21
N ASN A 194 -26.46 5.84 22.08
CA ASN A 194 -26.58 4.40 22.02
C ASN A 194 -27.33 3.96 20.74
N GLY A 195 -26.67 3.27 19.82
CA GLY A 195 -27.28 2.70 18.61
C GLY A 195 -27.33 1.18 18.69
N ASN A 196 -28.19 0.65 19.55
CA ASN A 196 -28.50 -0.78 19.58
C ASN A 196 -29.51 -1.09 18.47
N GLY A 197 -29.20 -2.07 17.63
CA GLY A 197 -30.07 -2.48 16.53
C GLY A 197 -31.31 -3.26 16.98
N ASN A 198 -32.23 -3.33 16.01
CA ASN A 198 -33.15 -4.42 15.68
C ASN A 198 -34.65 -4.18 15.94
N GLY A 199 -35.45 -4.47 14.90
CA GLY A 199 -36.82 -4.99 15.05
C GLY A 199 -37.97 -4.14 14.50
N ASP A 200 -38.42 -4.51 13.30
CA ASP A 200 -39.82 -4.74 12.90
C ASP A 200 -40.92 -3.65 12.97
N ASN A 201 -41.48 -3.41 11.78
CA ASN A 201 -42.90 -3.48 11.41
C ASN A 201 -43.95 -2.77 12.29
N THR A 202 -44.57 -1.70 11.77
CA THR A 202 -45.98 -1.64 11.33
C THR A 202 -46.54 -0.20 11.25
N ASN A 203 -47.12 0.11 10.09
CA ASN A 203 -48.37 0.84 9.84
C ASN A 203 -48.80 1.99 10.79
N THR A 204 -48.95 3.21 10.27
CA THR A 204 -50.25 3.91 10.02
C THR A 204 -50.06 5.43 9.92
N SER A 205 -50.73 5.97 8.90
CA SER A 205 -50.91 7.35 8.45
C SER A 205 -51.09 8.45 9.51
N SER A 206 -50.61 9.68 9.23
CA SER A 206 -51.44 10.78 8.67
C SER A 206 -50.81 12.18 8.86
N SER A 207 -50.89 12.96 7.77
CA SER A 207 -51.14 14.42 7.70
C SER A 207 -50.28 15.43 8.47
N ALA A 208 -49.61 16.33 7.75
CA ALA A 208 -50.12 17.69 7.47
C ALA A 208 -49.02 18.58 6.85
N ALA A 209 -49.32 19.17 5.68
CA ALA A 209 -48.73 20.44 5.26
C ALA A 209 -49.44 21.60 5.99
N PRO A 210 -48.87 22.81 5.98
CA PRO A 210 -49.34 23.73 4.96
C PRO A 210 -48.28 24.67 4.33
N GLU A 211 -48.64 25.09 3.12
CA GLU A 211 -48.35 26.34 2.39
C GLU A 211 -48.54 27.63 3.24
N THR A 212 -48.16 28.88 2.92
CA THR A 212 -47.60 29.62 1.76
C THR A 212 -47.18 31.05 2.21
N THR A 213 -46.51 31.79 1.30
CA THR A 213 -46.57 33.26 1.03
C THR A 213 -45.32 34.08 1.40
N SER A 214 -44.89 35.15 0.72
CA SER A 214 -44.97 35.69 -0.65
C SER A 214 -43.97 36.89 -0.68
N ALA A 215 -43.42 37.23 -1.86
CA ALA A 215 -42.42 38.28 -2.12
C ALA A 215 -42.93 39.74 -1.90
N PRO A 216 -42.12 40.83 -2.09
CA PRO A 216 -41.53 41.31 -3.39
C PRO A 216 -40.02 41.71 -3.29
N GLY A 217 -39.16 41.69 -4.34
CA GLY A 217 -39.06 42.57 -5.53
C GLY A 217 -38.49 43.96 -5.16
N ASN A 218 -37.38 44.55 -5.65
CA ASN A 218 -36.63 44.53 -6.91
C ASN A 218 -35.21 45.09 -6.69
N GLY A 219 -34.25 44.79 -7.59
CA GLY A 219 -32.98 45.52 -7.67
C GLY A 219 -31.94 44.92 -8.61
N ASN A 220 -32.16 45.09 -9.91
CA ASN A 220 -31.28 44.84 -11.04
C ASN A 220 -29.81 45.29 -10.81
N GLN A 221 -28.80 44.48 -11.18
CA GLN A 221 -27.66 44.90 -12.01
C GLN A 221 -26.92 43.69 -12.62
N ASP A 222 -26.67 43.89 -13.90
CA ASP A 222 -25.99 43.09 -14.91
C ASP A 222 -24.48 42.95 -14.63
N GLY A 223 -23.87 41.87 -15.08
CA GLY A 223 -22.45 41.59 -14.79
C GLY A 223 -21.96 40.21 -15.24
N SER A 224 -22.32 39.78 -16.45
CA SER A 224 -21.68 38.65 -17.11
C SER A 224 -20.24 39.01 -17.47
N GLN A 225 -19.26 38.49 -16.71
CA GLN A 225 -17.86 38.51 -17.12
C GLN A 225 -17.45 37.13 -17.64
N THR A 226 -17.52 37.00 -18.96
CA THR A 226 -16.91 35.94 -19.74
C THR A 226 -15.40 36.21 -19.84
N VAL A 227 -14.59 35.40 -19.18
CA VAL A 227 -13.12 35.44 -19.33
C VAL A 227 -12.74 34.75 -20.63
N THR A 228 -12.49 35.56 -21.66
CA THR A 228 -11.86 35.12 -22.91
C THR A 228 -10.34 35.08 -22.70
N VAL A 229 -9.76 33.88 -22.62
CA VAL A 229 -8.30 33.70 -22.57
C VAL A 229 -7.74 33.76 -23.99
N THR A 230 -7.11 34.88 -24.32
CA THR A 230 -6.34 35.06 -25.55
C THR A 230 -5.06 34.23 -25.49
N ARG A 231 -4.94 33.26 -26.41
CA ARG A 231 -3.82 32.33 -26.57
C ARG A 231 -2.73 33.00 -27.43
N THR A 232 -1.58 33.36 -26.85
CA THR A 232 -0.43 33.89 -27.61
C THR A 232 0.90 33.35 -27.08
N GLN A 233 1.69 32.82 -28.03
CA GLN A 233 3.09 32.35 -27.97
C GLN A 233 3.34 30.87 -27.69
N VAL A 234 3.09 30.07 -28.72
CA VAL A 234 3.87 28.85 -29.01
C VAL A 234 5.15 29.29 -29.71
N LYS A 235 6.31 29.06 -29.08
CA LYS A 235 7.62 29.22 -29.71
C LYS A 235 7.92 27.93 -30.48
N THR A 236 7.79 27.99 -31.79
CA THR A 236 8.14 26.92 -32.72
C THR A 236 9.64 26.62 -32.63
N VAL A 237 10.01 25.45 -32.10
CA VAL A 237 11.36 24.91 -32.22
C VAL A 237 11.35 24.00 -33.44
N THR A 238 12.01 24.46 -34.50
CA THR A 238 12.26 23.69 -35.72
C THR A 238 13.21 22.56 -35.39
N VAL A 239 12.72 21.31 -35.43
CA VAL A 239 13.56 20.12 -35.38
C VAL A 239 13.90 19.74 -36.82
N THR A 240 15.15 19.96 -37.22
CA THR A 240 15.67 19.52 -38.52
C THR A 240 15.86 18.00 -38.49
N ALA A 241 15.13 17.29 -39.35
CA ALA A 241 15.32 15.87 -39.60
C ALA A 241 16.58 15.65 -40.45
N GLY A 242 17.61 15.02 -39.87
CA GLY A 242 18.73 14.46 -40.60
C GLY A 242 18.45 13.01 -41.00
N SER A 243 18.45 12.73 -42.31
CA SER A 243 18.45 11.37 -42.87
C SER A 243 19.89 10.81 -42.97
N PRO A 244 20.07 9.49 -43.15
CA PRO A 244 21.27 8.76 -42.76
C PRO A 244 22.30 8.62 -43.90
N ALA A 245 23.59 8.56 -43.56
CA ALA A 245 24.59 7.97 -44.45
C ALA A 245 25.87 7.52 -43.72
N ALA A 246 26.14 6.21 -43.90
CA ALA A 246 27.42 5.54 -44.14
C ALA A 246 28.51 5.42 -43.04
N THR A 247 28.86 4.15 -42.82
CA THR A 247 30.06 3.55 -42.23
C THR A 247 31.36 4.01 -42.94
N PRO A 248 32.52 3.99 -42.25
CA PRO A 248 33.45 2.88 -42.51
C PRO A 248 34.19 2.31 -41.28
N SER A 249 34.74 1.13 -41.54
CA SER A 249 35.51 0.20 -40.70
C SER A 249 36.96 0.65 -40.46
N GLY A 250 37.54 0.28 -39.30
CA GLY A 250 38.98 0.29 -39.06
C GLY A 250 39.38 0.36 -37.58
N ALA A 251 39.71 -0.79 -36.98
CA ALA A 251 40.21 -0.96 -35.60
C ALA A 251 41.70 -0.52 -35.44
N THR A 252 42.21 -0.05 -34.30
CA THR A 252 42.60 -0.76 -33.05
C THR A 252 43.26 0.26 -32.05
N PRO A 253 43.84 -0.12 -30.90
CA PRO A 253 43.28 0.03 -29.56
C PRO A 253 43.97 1.13 -28.70
N ILE A 254 43.20 1.86 -27.89
CA ILE A 254 43.76 2.63 -26.77
C ILE A 254 42.93 2.41 -25.52
N THR A 255 43.60 1.85 -24.52
CA THR A 255 43.24 1.86 -23.11
C THR A 255 43.15 3.30 -22.63
N ASP A 256 41.95 3.80 -22.34
CA ASP A 256 41.78 4.61 -21.14
C ASP A 256 40.33 4.59 -20.66
N ALA A 257 40.19 4.48 -19.35
CA ALA A 257 38.95 4.34 -18.63
C ALA A 257 38.28 5.71 -18.50
N THR A 258 37.25 5.97 -19.29
CA THR A 258 36.18 6.90 -18.87
C THR A 258 34.91 6.53 -19.62
N THR A 259 34.23 5.47 -19.17
CA THR A 259 32.84 5.25 -19.55
C THR A 259 32.06 6.50 -19.16
N PRO A 260 31.37 7.17 -20.11
CA PRO A 260 30.45 8.23 -19.72
C PRO A 260 29.39 7.59 -18.85
N ALA A 261 29.34 7.99 -17.58
CA ALA A 261 28.21 7.69 -16.73
C ALA A 261 26.97 8.21 -17.45
N VAL A 262 26.15 7.28 -17.93
CA VAL A 262 24.81 7.59 -18.42
C VAL A 262 24.07 8.12 -17.19
N THR A 263 24.04 9.43 -17.02
CA THR A 263 23.19 10.09 -16.04
C THR A 263 21.76 9.72 -16.41
N ALA A 264 21.22 8.76 -15.66
CA ALA A 264 19.83 8.35 -15.76
C ALA A 264 18.95 9.57 -15.50
N ASP A 265 18.19 9.94 -16.52
CA ASP A 265 17.09 10.88 -16.42
C ASP A 265 16.00 10.23 -15.56
N ALA A 266 16.13 10.37 -14.23
CA ALA A 266 15.23 9.82 -13.23
C ALA A 266 13.89 10.56 -13.25
N THR A 267 13.07 10.27 -14.26
CA THR A 267 11.84 11.02 -14.54
C THR A 267 10.65 10.64 -13.66
N LYS A 268 10.82 9.82 -12.60
CA LYS A 268 9.74 9.55 -11.62
C LYS A 268 10.29 9.34 -10.20
N PRO A 269 9.64 9.89 -9.15
CA PRO A 269 10.16 9.91 -7.77
C PRO A 269 10.33 8.53 -7.12
N PHE A 270 9.71 7.49 -7.69
CA PHE A 270 9.74 6.13 -7.15
C PHE A 270 10.79 5.23 -7.81
N GLN A 271 11.40 5.62 -8.94
CA GLN A 271 12.27 4.70 -9.69
C GLN A 271 13.46 4.24 -8.86
N LEU A 272 14.20 5.18 -8.25
CA LEU A 272 15.35 4.85 -7.40
C LEU A 272 14.97 3.92 -6.24
N GLN A 273 13.80 4.17 -5.63
CA GLN A 273 13.33 3.32 -4.52
C GLN A 273 12.99 1.92 -5.03
N ASN A 274 12.31 1.79 -6.17
CA ASN A 274 12.01 0.50 -6.79
C ASN A 274 13.29 -0.29 -7.09
N GLY A 275 14.35 0.38 -7.53
CA GLY A 275 15.66 -0.26 -7.75
C GLY A 275 16.25 -0.82 -6.45
N LYS A 276 16.23 -0.03 -5.38
CA LYS A 276 16.71 -0.46 -4.05
C LYS A 276 15.85 -1.59 -3.46
N ASP A 277 14.54 -1.53 -3.64
CA ASP A 277 13.62 -2.56 -3.17
C ASP A 277 13.82 -3.87 -3.94
N ALA A 278 14.07 -3.79 -5.24
CA ALA A 278 14.41 -4.96 -6.07
C ALA A 278 15.72 -5.62 -5.59
N GLN A 279 16.73 -4.81 -5.28
CA GLN A 279 18.00 -5.30 -4.70
C GLN A 279 17.80 -6.01 -3.36
N ALA A 280 17.02 -5.39 -2.46
CA ALA A 280 16.73 -5.96 -1.15
C ALA A 280 15.98 -7.30 -1.25
N LEU A 281 15.03 -7.41 -2.20
CA LEU A 281 14.31 -8.65 -2.49
C LEU A 281 15.24 -9.72 -3.07
N ASN A 282 16.05 -9.39 -4.09
CA ASN A 282 17.00 -10.34 -4.66
C ASN A 282 17.99 -10.88 -3.62
N LYS A 283 18.38 -10.05 -2.66
CA LYS A 283 19.23 -10.46 -1.54
C LYS A 283 18.50 -11.35 -0.52
N SER A 284 17.24 -11.06 -0.20
CA SER A 284 16.47 -11.90 0.73
C SER A 284 16.21 -13.29 0.15
N PHE A 285 15.99 -13.37 -1.16
CA PHE A 285 15.76 -14.60 -1.90
C PHE A 285 16.93 -15.59 -1.85
N GLU A 286 18.18 -15.12 -1.66
CA GLU A 286 19.36 -15.99 -1.53
C GLU A 286 19.26 -16.96 -0.34
N SER A 287 18.48 -16.61 0.68
CA SER A 287 18.28 -17.43 1.87
C SER A 287 17.10 -18.42 1.75
N LEU A 288 16.33 -18.35 0.67
CA LEU A 288 15.12 -19.14 0.50
C LEU A 288 15.42 -20.49 -0.17
N THR A 289 14.68 -21.50 0.26
CA THR A 289 14.67 -22.85 -0.30
C THR A 289 13.21 -23.27 -0.53
N GLU A 290 12.99 -24.35 -1.27
CA GLU A 290 11.64 -24.94 -1.44
C GLU A 290 10.97 -25.29 -0.10
N SER A 291 11.80 -25.59 0.90
CA SER A 291 11.36 -25.93 2.26
C SER A 291 11.12 -24.71 3.16
N SER A 292 11.48 -23.51 2.71
CA SER A 292 11.27 -22.29 3.47
C SER A 292 9.77 -22.06 3.67
N SER A 293 9.38 -21.81 4.92
CA SER A 293 8.01 -21.46 5.25
C SER A 293 7.64 -20.12 4.62
N CYS A 294 6.51 -20.06 3.93
CA CYS A 294 6.00 -18.86 3.28
C CYS A 294 4.48 -18.73 3.50
N ASN A 295 3.89 -17.60 3.10
CA ASN A 295 2.44 -17.42 3.14
C ASN A 295 1.83 -17.68 1.77
N ASP A 296 0.68 -18.36 1.71
CA ASP A 296 0.03 -18.68 0.43
C ASP A 296 -0.15 -17.45 -0.47
N GLY A 297 0.26 -17.60 -1.74
CA GLY A 297 0.26 -16.53 -2.72
C GLY A 297 1.52 -15.65 -2.73
N GLU A 298 2.41 -15.76 -1.73
CA GLU A 298 3.72 -15.09 -1.72
C GLU A 298 4.57 -15.56 -2.91
N GLN A 299 5.22 -14.61 -3.59
CA GLN A 299 6.10 -14.88 -4.72
C GLN A 299 7.53 -14.56 -4.34
N ALA A 300 8.46 -15.40 -4.79
CA ALA A 300 9.88 -15.25 -4.53
C ALA A 300 10.72 -15.82 -5.67
N CYS A 301 12.02 -15.57 -5.63
CA CYS A 301 12.99 -16.40 -6.33
C CYS A 301 13.55 -17.43 -5.34
N VAL A 302 13.53 -18.70 -5.73
CA VAL A 302 14.08 -19.79 -4.92
C VAL A 302 15.04 -20.57 -5.82
N GLY A 303 16.33 -20.51 -5.49
CA GLY A 303 17.38 -20.81 -6.46
C GLY A 303 17.24 -19.89 -7.68
N ASP A 304 17.31 -20.47 -8.88
CA ASP A 304 17.13 -19.74 -10.15
C ASP A 304 15.68 -19.70 -10.65
N GLY A 305 14.74 -20.32 -9.91
CA GLY A 305 13.36 -20.48 -10.33
C GLY A 305 12.39 -19.45 -9.73
N PHE A 306 11.32 -19.16 -10.47
CA PHE A 306 10.19 -18.40 -9.96
C PHE A 306 9.39 -19.28 -9.00
N ALA A 307 9.10 -18.79 -7.82
CA ALA A 307 8.38 -19.54 -6.80
C ALA A 307 7.08 -18.86 -6.40
N GLN A 308 6.02 -19.65 -6.23
CA GLN A 308 4.79 -19.23 -5.58
C GLN A 308 4.51 -20.11 -4.37
N CYS A 309 4.17 -19.49 -3.24
CA CYS A 309 3.83 -20.23 -2.05
C CYS A 309 2.43 -20.86 -2.15
N VAL A 310 2.35 -22.17 -1.93
CA VAL A 310 1.09 -22.93 -1.88
C VAL A 310 1.17 -23.96 -0.75
N GLY A 311 0.25 -23.87 0.21
CA GLY A 311 0.25 -24.72 1.40
C GLY A 311 1.44 -24.45 2.33
N GLY A 312 1.89 -23.20 2.40
CA GLY A 312 3.01 -22.78 3.27
C GLY A 312 4.41 -23.18 2.79
N LYS A 313 4.53 -23.66 1.55
CA LYS A 313 5.82 -24.00 0.90
C LYS A 313 5.92 -23.40 -0.49
N PHE A 314 7.14 -23.09 -0.90
CA PHE A 314 7.41 -22.55 -2.23
C PHE A 314 7.32 -23.65 -3.29
N GLN A 315 6.39 -23.48 -4.22
CA GLN A 315 6.32 -24.26 -5.46
C GLN A 315 7.16 -23.55 -6.52
N VAL A 316 8.30 -24.15 -6.86
CA VAL A 316 9.27 -23.55 -7.76
C VAL A 316 9.01 -24.00 -9.19
N THR A 317 8.89 -23.03 -10.08
CA THR A 317 8.85 -23.21 -11.53
C THR A 317 10.17 -22.70 -12.09
N ALA A 318 10.96 -23.58 -12.71
CA ALA A 318 12.22 -23.20 -13.31
C ALA A 318 12.02 -22.16 -14.42
N CYS A 319 12.90 -21.17 -14.46
CA CYS A 319 12.93 -20.21 -15.56
C CYS A 319 13.40 -20.89 -16.84
N SER A 320 12.71 -20.64 -17.96
CA SER A 320 13.03 -21.27 -19.25
C SER A 320 14.23 -20.59 -19.92
N GLY A 321 14.89 -21.30 -20.84
CA GLY A 321 15.92 -20.69 -21.71
C GLY A 321 17.20 -20.23 -21.00
N GLY A 322 17.52 -20.79 -19.82
CA GLY A 322 18.70 -20.38 -19.04
C GLY A 322 18.53 -19.04 -18.33
N LEU A 323 17.32 -18.49 -18.30
CA LEU A 323 16.97 -17.32 -17.50
C LEU A 323 17.00 -17.67 -16.01
N GLN A 324 17.13 -16.64 -15.17
CA GLN A 324 17.08 -16.75 -13.72
C GLN A 324 15.98 -15.84 -13.19
N CYS A 325 15.43 -16.18 -12.03
CA CYS A 325 14.43 -15.36 -11.36
C CYS A 325 15.07 -14.14 -10.71
N PHE A 326 14.50 -12.96 -10.96
CA PHE A 326 14.86 -11.71 -10.29
C PHE A 326 13.62 -10.90 -9.90
N ALA A 327 13.71 -10.20 -8.77
CA ALA A 327 12.93 -9.00 -8.52
C ALA A 327 13.47 -7.86 -9.39
N LEU A 328 12.57 -7.24 -10.15
CA LEU A 328 12.84 -6.14 -11.09
C LEU A 328 12.06 -4.90 -10.66
N PRO A 329 12.62 -3.68 -10.82
CA PRO A 329 11.92 -2.45 -10.50
C PRO A 329 10.78 -2.17 -11.49
N LEU A 330 9.62 -1.73 -10.99
CA LEU A 330 8.55 -1.25 -11.86
C LEU A 330 8.91 0.13 -12.43
N VAL A 331 8.68 0.33 -13.73
CA VAL A 331 9.07 1.58 -14.43
C VAL A 331 7.98 2.65 -14.42
N ASN A 332 6.71 2.24 -14.25
CA ASN A 332 5.54 3.10 -14.40
C ASN A 332 4.75 3.34 -13.11
N LYS A 333 5.07 2.62 -12.04
CA LYS A 333 4.49 2.82 -10.71
C LYS A 333 5.49 2.39 -9.63
N ALA A 334 5.25 2.77 -8.37
CA ALA A 334 6.03 2.29 -7.25
C ALA A 334 5.91 0.76 -7.08
N GLY A 335 6.98 0.12 -6.61
CA GLY A 335 7.07 -1.31 -6.34
C GLY A 335 7.99 -2.08 -7.29
N THR A 336 7.97 -3.40 -7.13
CA THR A 336 8.78 -4.37 -7.87
C THR A 336 7.89 -5.45 -8.49
N SER A 337 8.45 -6.24 -9.39
CA SER A 337 7.84 -7.45 -9.95
C SER A 337 8.87 -8.56 -10.02
N ILE A 338 8.45 -9.80 -9.83
CA ILE A 338 9.34 -10.96 -9.97
C ILE A 338 9.16 -11.55 -11.37
N ALA A 339 10.26 -11.77 -12.08
CA ALA A 339 10.24 -12.33 -13.43
C ALA A 339 11.51 -13.14 -13.72
N CYS A 340 11.42 -14.03 -14.70
CA CYS A 340 12.58 -14.70 -15.29
C CYS A 340 13.25 -13.77 -16.31
N ASP A 341 14.53 -13.47 -16.12
CA ASP A 341 15.31 -12.63 -17.02
C ASP A 341 16.79 -13.06 -16.99
N THR A 342 17.66 -12.41 -17.75
CA THR A 342 19.12 -12.58 -17.59
C THR A 342 19.63 -11.70 -16.44
N GLU A 343 20.71 -12.11 -15.78
CA GLU A 343 21.33 -11.29 -14.73
C GLU A 343 21.78 -9.93 -15.28
N ALA A 344 22.28 -9.91 -16.53
CA ALA A 344 22.69 -8.69 -17.21
C ALA A 344 21.50 -7.73 -17.41
N ASP A 345 20.36 -8.22 -17.87
CA ASP A 345 19.15 -7.40 -18.07
C ASP A 345 18.56 -6.94 -16.73
N ALA A 346 18.54 -7.81 -15.72
CA ALA A 346 18.11 -7.45 -14.36
C ALA A 346 18.99 -6.33 -13.77
N ALA A 347 20.31 -6.47 -13.88
CA ALA A 347 21.27 -5.46 -13.45
C ALA A 347 21.09 -4.15 -14.21
N ALA A 348 20.90 -4.20 -15.53
CA ALA A 348 20.68 -3.01 -16.35
C ALA A 348 19.38 -2.27 -15.96
N ARG A 349 18.28 -3.00 -15.73
CA ARG A 349 16.99 -2.41 -15.30
C ARG A 349 17.10 -1.78 -13.92
N ILE A 350 17.81 -2.39 -12.99
CA ILE A 350 18.06 -1.83 -11.65
C ILE A 350 18.96 -0.59 -11.77
N ALA A 351 20.05 -0.65 -12.53
CA ALA A 351 20.93 0.50 -12.74
C ALA A 351 20.22 1.69 -13.41
N ALA A 352 19.28 1.44 -14.34
CA ALA A 352 18.49 2.48 -15.00
C ALA A 352 17.62 3.30 -14.03
N THR A 353 17.38 2.80 -12.81
CA THR A 353 16.68 3.55 -11.75
C THR A 353 17.57 4.53 -10.98
N GLY A 354 18.90 4.48 -11.19
CA GLY A 354 19.91 5.16 -10.37
C GLY A 354 20.40 4.35 -9.17
N ALA A 355 19.89 3.13 -8.93
CA ALA A 355 20.44 2.22 -7.94
C ALA A 355 21.82 1.70 -8.36
N THR A 356 22.72 1.49 -7.41
CA THR A 356 24.10 1.01 -7.63
C THR A 356 24.32 -0.29 -6.88
N GLY A 357 25.35 -1.08 -7.23
CA GLY A 357 25.64 -2.37 -6.56
C GLY A 357 25.05 -3.62 -7.24
N GLY A 358 24.63 -3.50 -8.50
CA GLY A 358 24.13 -4.65 -9.29
C GLY A 358 22.78 -5.16 -8.79
N VAL A 359 22.48 -6.45 -9.03
CA VAL A 359 21.16 -7.04 -8.74
C VAL A 359 20.81 -7.16 -7.26
N ARG A 360 21.80 -7.08 -6.35
CA ARG A 360 21.64 -7.33 -4.90
C ARG A 360 22.08 -6.17 -3.99
N GLY A 361 22.54 -5.06 -4.57
CA GLY A 361 22.89 -3.83 -3.85
C GLY A 361 24.28 -3.82 -3.23
#